data_AF-A0A1F0TE81-F1
#
_entry.id   AF-A0A1F0TE81-F1
#
_cell.length_a   1.000
_cell.length_b   1.000
_cell.length_c   1.000
_cell.angle_alpha   90.00
_cell.angle_beta   90.00
_cell.angle_gamma   90.00
#
_symmetry.space_group_name_H-M   'P 1'
#
loop_
_entity.id
_entity.type
_entity.pdbx_description
1 polymer ?
#
loop_
_entity_poly.entity_id
_entity_poly.type
_entity_poly.pdbx_seq_one_letter_code
_entity_poly.pdbx_strand_id
1 'polypeptide(L)' 'MNKEVAYVLRRFLLVIIVLLLGLLALGIGLMIGYGILGKGQDPWAILAPEKWHELIAKFTGK' A
#
# COMPACT_ATOMS: atom_id res chain seq x y z
N MET A 1 -7.39 35.30 0.60
CA MET A 1 -6.91 33.96 1.02
C MET A 1 -5.58 34.15 1.73
N ASN A 2 -5.47 33.80 3.01
CA ASN A 2 -4.28 34.08 3.83
C ASN A 2 -3.06 33.37 3.24
N LYS A 3 -2.00 34.16 2.98
CA LYS A 3 -0.77 33.73 2.30
C LYS A 3 -0.08 32.60 3.07
N GLU A 4 -0.14 32.66 4.40
CA GLU A 4 0.34 31.64 5.34
C GLU A 4 -0.39 30.29 5.17
N VAL A 5 -1.72 30.32 5.02
CA VAL A 5 -2.54 29.11 4.87
C VAL A 5 -2.25 28.43 3.54
N ALA A 6 -2.09 29.20 2.46
CA ALA A 6 -1.73 28.66 1.14
C ALA A 6 -0.36 27.98 1.14
N TYR A 7 0.60 28.49 1.91
CA TYR A 7 1.93 27.89 2.05
C TYR A 7 1.89 26.56 2.80
N VAL A 8 1.19 26.51 3.94
CA VAL A 8 1.00 25.27 4.70
C VAL A 8 0.25 24.23 3.88
N LEU A 9 -0.83 24.62 3.20
CA LEU A 9 -1.63 23.71 2.37
C LEU A 9 -0.81 23.12 1.22
N ARG A 10 0.02 23.93 0.55
CA ARG A 10 0.91 23.47 -0.54
C ARG A 10 1.97 22.48 -0.03
N ARG A 11 2.53 22.71 1.16
CA ARG A 11 3.48 21.78 1.78
C ARG A 11 2.81 20.48 2.22
N PHE A 12 1.59 20.57 2.74
CA PHE A 12 0.78 19.41 3.10
C PHE A 12 0.42 18.56 1.86
N LEU A 13 0.16 19.22 0.73
CA LEU A 13 -0.12 18.56 -0.54
C LEU A 13 1.07 17.74 -1.05
N LEU A 14 2.29 18.27 -0.93
CA LEU A 14 3.52 17.54 -1.24
C LEU A 14 3.71 16.32 -0.33
N VAL A 15 3.43 16.47 0.98
CA VAL A 15 3.49 15.35 1.93
C VAL A 15 2.49 14.26 1.54
N ILE A 16 1.25 14.63 1.19
CA ILE A 16 0.23 13.68 0.72
C ILE A 16 0.67 12.97 -0.57
N ILE A 17 1.26 13.69 -1.53
CA ILE A 17 1.79 13.10 -2.76
C ILE A 17 2.89 12.09 -2.45
N VAL A 18 3.85 12.45 -1.58
CA VAL A 18 4.91 11.54 -1.17
C VAL A 18 4.34 10.31 -0.44
N LEU A 19 3.32 10.51 0.41
CA LEU A 19 2.63 9.42 1.11
C LEU A 19 1.96 8.47 0.11
N LEU A 20 1.27 9.01 -0.90
CA LEU A 20 0.63 8.26 -1.98
C LEU A 20 1.67 7.47 -2.80
N LEU A 21 2.80 8.10 -3.16
CA LEU A 21 3.89 7.42 -3.85
C LEU A 21 4.48 6.30 -2.98
N GLY A 22 4.60 6.51 -1.67
CA GLY A 22 5.03 5.49 -0.71
C GLY A 22 4.05 4.31 -0.63
N LEU A 23 2.74 4.59 -0.60
CA LEU A 23 1.68 3.57 -0.64
C LEU A 23 1.70 2.77 -1.95
N LEU A 24 1.90 3.45 -3.09
CA LEU A 24 2.05 2.79 -4.39
C LEU A 24 3.32 1.91 -4.43
N ALA A 25 4.44 2.41 -3.93
CA ALA A 25 5.68 1.64 -3.83
C ALA A 25 5.53 0.42 -2.90
N LEU A 26 4.80 0.56 -1.79
CA LEU A 26 4.45 -0.54 -0.90
C LEU A 26 3.56 -1.57 -1.59
N GLY A 27 2.52 -1.14 -2.30
CA GLY A 27 1.64 -2.02 -3.06
C GLY A 27 2.41 -2.81 -4.12
N ILE A 28 3.25 -2.12 -4.89
CA ILE A 28 4.11 -2.75 -5.91
C ILE A 28 5.11 -3.71 -5.24
N GLY A 29 5.75 -3.32 -4.14
CA GLY A 29 6.66 -4.18 -3.38
C GLY A 29 5.98 -5.44 -2.87
N LEU A 30 4.73 -5.34 -2.40
CA LEU A 30 3.91 -6.48 -1.99
C LEU A 30 3.52 -7.38 -3.17
N MET A 31 3.13 -6.79 -4.30
CA MET A 31 2.78 -7.54 -5.52
C MET A 31 3.99 -8.32 -6.05
N ILE A 32 5.17 -7.67 -6.08
CA ILE A 32 6.43 -8.30 -6.48
C ILE A 32 6.81 -9.39 -5.46
N GLY A 33 6.74 -9.10 -4.17
CA GLY A 33 7.03 -10.07 -3.11
C GLY A 33 6.13 -11.30 -3.18
N TYR A 34 4.82 -11.11 -3.38
CA TYR A 34 3.85 -12.20 -3.50
C TYR A 34 4.01 -13.00 -4.79
N GLY A 35 4.21 -12.33 -5.93
CA GLY A 35 4.39 -12.98 -7.21
C GLY A 35 5.69 -13.80 -7.29
N ILE A 36 6.80 -13.25 -6.75
CA ILE A 36 8.12 -13.88 -6.83
C ILE A 36 8.33 -14.92 -5.70
N LEU A 37 8.02 -14.58 -4.44
CA LEU A 37 8.24 -15.49 -3.30
C LEU A 37 7.04 -16.40 -3.02
N GLY A 38 5.82 -15.96 -3.32
CA GLY A 38 4.59 -16.64 -2.93
C GLY A 38 4.06 -17.68 -3.92
N LYS A 39 4.66 -17.82 -5.10
CA LYS A 39 4.12 -18.60 -6.24
C LYS A 39 2.66 -18.25 -6.59
N GLY A 40 2.23 -17.03 -6.27
CA GLY A 40 0.89 -16.56 -6.61
C GLY A 40 0.80 -16.32 -8.12
N GLN A 41 -0.09 -17.06 -8.80
CA GLN A 41 -0.36 -16.87 -10.23
C GLN A 41 -0.81 -15.44 -10.56
N ASP A 42 -1.49 -14.78 -9.60
CA ASP A 42 -2.00 -13.41 -9.75
C ASP A 42 -1.36 -12.45 -8.73
N PRO A 43 -0.47 -11.55 -9.17
CA PRO A 43 0.13 -10.51 -8.32
C PRO A 43 -0.90 -9.60 -7.68
N TRP A 44 -2.06 -9.43 -8.32
CA TRP A 44 -3.19 -8.62 -7.82
C TRP A 44 -3.95 -9.30 -6.67
N ALA A 45 -3.83 -10.62 -6.50
CA ALA A 45 -4.51 -11.35 -5.43
C ALA A 45 -4.00 -10.96 -4.03
N ILE A 46 -2.78 -10.41 -3.90
CA ILE A 46 -2.28 -9.87 -2.63
C ILE A 46 -3.10 -8.67 -2.13
N LEU A 47 -3.83 -7.98 -3.01
CA LEU A 47 -4.70 -6.86 -2.64
C LEU A 47 -6.11 -7.31 -2.26
N ALA A 48 -6.45 -8.59 -2.46
CA ALA A 48 -7.75 -9.14 -2.10
C ALA A 48 -7.83 -9.41 -0.59
N PRO A 49 -8.88 -8.93 0.11
CA PRO A 49 -9.03 -9.13 1.55
C PRO A 49 -9.14 -10.60 1.94
N GLU A 50 -9.64 -11.49 1.06
CA GLU A 50 -9.66 -12.93 1.33
C GLU A 50 -8.26 -13.52 1.55
N LYS A 51 -7.24 -13.07 0.81
CA LYS A 51 -5.87 -13.58 0.95
C LYS A 51 -5.20 -13.15 2.24
N TRP A 52 -5.52 -11.96 2.74
CA TRP A 52 -5.10 -11.52 4.06
C TRP A 52 -5.76 -12.35 5.16
N HIS A 53 -7.04 -12.69 4.99
CA HIS A 53 -7.74 -13.57 5.92
C HIS A 53 -7.13 -14.98 5.94
N GLU A 54 -6.83 -15.53 4.76
CA GLU A 54 -6.17 -16.84 4.60
C GLU A 54 -4.76 -16.86 5.21
N LEU A 55 -3.97 -15.80 5.00
CA LEU A 55 -2.66 -15.62 5.61
C LEU A 55 -2.75 -15.55 7.13
N ILE A 56 -3.64 -14.71 7.67
CA ILE A 56 -3.85 -14.56 9.10
C ILE A 56 -4.34 -15.88 9.71
N ALA A 57 -5.22 -16.61 9.03
CA ALA A 57 -5.68 -17.93 9.45
C ALA A 57 -4.51 -18.93 9.55
N LYS A 58 -3.62 -18.96 8.54
CA LYS A 58 -2.39 -19.78 8.59
C LYS A 58 -1.48 -19.43 9.77
N PHE A 59 -1.33 -18.14 10.10
CA PHE A 59 -0.56 -17.72 11.28
C PHE A 59 -1.28 -18.03 12.60
N THR A 60 -2.61 -18.09 12.59
CA THR A 60 -3.43 -18.36 13.79
C THR A 60 -3.71 -19.86 13.98
N GLY A 61 -3.27 -20.71 13.05
CA GLY A 61 -3.38 -22.17 13.15
C GLY A 61 -4.80 -22.72 13.01
N LYS A 62 -5.70 -21.98 12.33
CA LYS A 62 -7.01 -22.49 11.90
C LYS A 62 -6.96 -22.97 10.45
#